data_AF-A0A2E7QR45-F1
#
_entry.id   AF-A0A2E7QR45-F1
#
_cell.length_a   1.000
_cell.length_b   1.000
_cell.length_c   1.000
_cell.angle_alpha   90.00
_cell.angle_beta   90.00
_cell.angle_gamma   90.00
#
_symmetry.space_group_name_H-M   'P 1'
#
loop_
_entity.id
_entity.type
_entity.pdbx_description
1 polymer ?
#
loop_
_entity_poly.entity_id
_entity_poly.type
_entity_poly.pdbx_seq_one_letter_code
_entity_poly.pdbx_strand_id
1 'polypeptide(L)'
;MPNTEQTQAWTNLGAYIDAEATNEKRSVRKYTDLDLFFSTNNKSGDINILTDVQSVKRSVRNLVLMNQYEKPFHPEIYSGVRDMLFEPMTPLTAVILSKKVEMVIENFEPRVRLTGIRAIPDLDRNAYSITVEFYVVNVPTELVDLTVMLERLR
;
A
#
# COMPACT_ATOMS: atom_id res chain seq x y z
N MET A 1 9.53 -16.08 -51.48
CA MET A 1 8.60 -16.33 -50.37
C MET A 1 9.03 -15.41 -49.22
N PRO A 2 8.14 -14.62 -48.60
CA PRO A 2 8.53 -13.75 -47.50
C PRO A 2 8.94 -14.59 -46.29
N ASN A 3 10.05 -14.20 -45.65
CA ASN A 3 10.76 -14.96 -44.65
C ASN A 3 9.94 -15.10 -43.36
N THR A 4 9.49 -16.33 -43.04
CA THR A 4 8.68 -16.67 -41.86
C THR A 4 9.43 -16.54 -40.53
N GLU A 5 10.74 -16.27 -40.58
CA GLU A 5 11.57 -16.08 -39.38
C GLU A 5 11.42 -14.66 -38.78
N GLN A 6 10.96 -13.67 -39.56
CA GLN A 6 10.84 -12.28 -39.08
C GLN A 6 9.53 -12.01 -38.32
N THR A 7 8.51 -12.87 -38.45
CA THR A 7 7.23 -12.74 -37.74
C THR A 7 7.26 -13.27 -36.31
N GLN A 8 8.29 -14.03 -35.91
CA GLN A 8 8.44 -14.51 -34.53
C GLN A 8 8.98 -13.45 -33.56
N ALA A 9 9.56 -12.36 -34.08
CA ALA A 9 10.09 -11.26 -33.24
C ALA A 9 9.00 -10.40 -32.58
N TRP A 10 7.75 -10.49 -33.06
CA TRP A 10 6.64 -9.62 -32.63
C TRP A 10 5.69 -10.28 -31.63
N THR A 11 5.84 -11.57 -31.36
CA THR A 11 4.97 -12.34 -30.44
C THR A 11 5.77 -13.00 -29.31
N ASN A 12 6.70 -12.26 -28.71
CA ASN A 12 7.30 -12.70 -27.46
C ASN A 12 6.33 -12.47 -26.28
N LEU A 13 5.35 -13.39 -26.16
CA LEU A 13 4.37 -13.43 -25.06
C LEU A 13 5.04 -13.59 -23.68
N GLY A 14 6.32 -13.98 -23.64
CA GLY A 14 7.10 -14.14 -22.42
C GLY A 14 7.51 -12.81 -21.75
N ALA A 15 7.43 -11.69 -22.47
CA ALA A 15 7.73 -10.37 -21.93
C ALA A 15 6.58 -9.75 -21.10
N TYR A 16 5.36 -10.32 -21.22
CA TYR A 16 4.19 -9.93 -20.42
C TYR A 16 3.98 -10.83 -19.19
N ILE A 17 4.99 -11.64 -18.83
CA ILE A 17 5.00 -12.32 -17.55
C ILE A 17 5.42 -11.28 -16.51
N ASP A 18 4.43 -10.46 -16.15
CA ASP A 18 4.52 -9.52 -15.05
C ASP A 18 4.93 -10.27 -13.77
N ALA A 19 5.68 -9.61 -12.90
CA ALA A 19 6.21 -10.19 -11.68
C ALA A 19 5.10 -10.85 -10.81
N GLU A 20 3.86 -10.38 -10.96
CA GLU A 20 2.65 -10.93 -10.34
C GLU A 20 2.38 -12.40 -10.72
N ALA A 21 2.56 -12.82 -11.97
CA ALA A 21 2.28 -14.19 -12.42
C ALA A 21 3.32 -15.21 -11.92
N THR A 22 4.55 -14.75 -11.66
CA THR A 22 5.65 -15.62 -11.20
C THR A 22 5.65 -15.81 -9.68
N ASN A 23 5.11 -14.84 -8.94
CA ASN A 23 5.01 -14.88 -7.47
C ASN A 23 4.05 -15.98 -6.98
N GLU A 24 3.00 -16.32 -7.73
CA GLU A 24 2.03 -17.34 -7.33
C GLU A 24 2.63 -18.74 -7.10
N LYS A 25 3.76 -19.09 -7.73
CA LYS A 25 4.32 -20.44 -7.68
C LYS A 25 5.52 -20.59 -6.74
N ARG A 26 6.12 -19.49 -6.27
CA ARG A 26 7.38 -19.52 -5.47
C ARG A 26 7.23 -19.11 -4.01
N SER A 27 6.10 -18.52 -3.61
CA SER A 27 5.90 -18.13 -2.21
C SER A 27 5.44 -19.30 -1.34
N VAL A 28 6.19 -19.58 -0.26
CA VAL A 28 5.82 -20.57 0.79
C VAL A 28 4.59 -20.12 1.58
N ARG A 29 4.28 -18.81 1.58
CA ARG A 29 3.14 -18.22 2.28
C ARG A 29 2.47 -17.17 1.39
N LYS A 30 1.31 -17.50 0.84
CA LYS A 30 0.51 -16.54 0.06
C LYS A 30 -0.27 -15.64 1.01
N TYR A 31 -0.14 -14.33 0.85
CA TYR A 31 -1.00 -13.40 1.56
C TYR A 31 -2.24 -13.15 0.69
N THR A 32 -3.42 -13.39 1.23
CA THR A 32 -4.68 -13.21 0.50
C THR A 32 -5.67 -12.47 1.38
N ASP A 33 -6.39 -11.51 0.80
CA ASP A 33 -7.39 -10.70 1.48
C ASP A 33 -8.59 -10.41 0.54
N LEU A 34 -9.77 -10.11 1.07
CA LEU A 34 -10.99 -9.89 0.28
C LEU A 34 -11.07 -8.44 -0.21
N ASP A 35 -11.46 -8.14 -1.44
CA ASP A 35 -11.64 -6.75 -1.87
C ASP A 35 -12.66 -5.99 -1.00
N LEU A 36 -12.36 -4.74 -0.64
CA LEU A 36 -13.18 -3.93 0.29
C LEU A 36 -14.49 -3.50 -0.37
N PHE A 37 -14.47 -3.40 -1.70
CA PHE A 37 -15.65 -3.11 -2.50
C PHE A 37 -16.49 -4.36 -2.81
N PHE A 38 -16.04 -5.55 -2.37
CA PHE A 38 -16.69 -6.83 -2.66
C PHE A 38 -17.08 -6.97 -4.14
N SER A 39 -16.21 -6.49 -5.04
CA SER A 39 -16.43 -6.53 -6.47
C SER A 39 -16.49 -7.98 -6.96
N THR A 40 -17.33 -8.24 -7.96
CA THR A 40 -17.46 -9.59 -8.51
C THR A 40 -16.35 -9.85 -9.52
N ASN A 41 -15.78 -11.05 -9.49
CA ASN A 41 -14.84 -11.51 -10.48
C ASN A 41 -15.60 -11.88 -11.76
N ASN A 42 -15.36 -11.14 -12.84
CA ASN A 42 -16.04 -11.34 -14.13
C ASN A 42 -15.89 -12.76 -14.73
N LYS A 43 -14.89 -13.54 -14.29
CA LYS A 43 -14.66 -14.92 -14.77
C LYS A 43 -15.32 -15.99 -13.90
N SER A 44 -15.26 -15.86 -12.57
CA SER A 44 -15.75 -16.87 -11.62
C SER A 44 -17.16 -16.58 -11.08
N GLY A 45 -17.56 -15.31 -11.06
CA GLY A 45 -18.76 -14.84 -10.35
C GLY A 45 -18.56 -14.64 -8.84
N ASP A 46 -17.43 -15.09 -8.29
CA ASP A 46 -17.09 -14.96 -6.87
C ASP A 46 -16.56 -13.57 -6.49
N ILE A 47 -16.41 -13.29 -5.20
CA ILE A 47 -15.80 -12.05 -4.69
C ILE A 47 -14.33 -11.97 -5.11
N ASN A 48 -13.90 -10.77 -5.51
CA ASN A 48 -12.51 -10.51 -5.87
C ASN A 48 -11.56 -10.64 -4.67
N ILE A 49 -10.40 -11.25 -4.88
CA ILE A 49 -9.37 -11.51 -3.86
C ILE A 49 -8.13 -10.68 -4.21
N LEU A 50 -7.61 -9.95 -3.24
CA LEU A 50 -6.32 -9.27 -3.31
C LEU A 50 -5.22 -10.22 -2.84
N THR A 51 -4.17 -10.33 -3.64
CA THR A 51 -3.04 -11.22 -3.37
C THR A 51 -1.77 -10.44 -3.02
N ASP A 52 -0.91 -11.08 -2.23
CA ASP A 52 0.44 -10.70 -1.89
C ASP A 52 0.61 -9.20 -1.59
N VAL A 53 1.34 -8.48 -2.45
CA VAL A 53 1.72 -7.08 -2.23
C VAL A 53 0.49 -6.17 -2.12
N GLN A 54 -0.56 -6.40 -2.90
CA GLN A 54 -1.76 -5.55 -2.88
C GLN A 54 -2.51 -5.65 -1.55
N SER A 55 -2.56 -6.86 -0.98
CA SER A 55 -3.15 -7.06 0.36
C SER A 55 -2.40 -6.29 1.44
N VAL A 56 -1.07 -6.24 1.34
CA VAL A 56 -0.20 -5.53 2.29
C VAL A 56 -0.32 -4.02 2.10
N LYS A 57 -0.26 -3.50 0.86
CA LYS A 57 -0.49 -2.06 0.58
C LYS A 57 -1.81 -1.59 1.17
N ARG A 58 -2.86 -2.40 1.05
CA ARG A 58 -4.18 -2.07 1.60
C ARG A 58 -4.19 -2.07 3.12
N SER A 59 -3.57 -3.06 3.76
CA SER A 59 -3.50 -3.12 5.23
C SER A 59 -2.75 -1.91 5.80
N VAL A 60 -1.61 -1.54 5.20
CA VAL A 60 -0.85 -0.32 5.57
C VAL A 60 -1.70 0.93 5.41
N ARG A 61 -2.40 1.08 4.27
CA ARG A 61 -3.32 2.20 4.06
C ARG A 61 -4.39 2.29 5.15
N ASN A 62 -4.99 1.16 5.52
CA ASN A 62 -6.01 1.12 6.56
C ASN A 62 -5.44 1.52 7.92
N LEU A 63 -4.26 1.02 8.31
CA LEU A 63 -3.59 1.40 9.54
C LEU A 63 -3.27 2.91 9.59
N VAL A 64 -2.80 3.49 8.48
CA VAL A 64 -2.53 4.93 8.38
C VAL A 64 -3.81 5.76 8.50
N LEU A 65 -4.92 5.28 7.95
CA LEU A 65 -6.20 6.00 7.95
C LEU A 65 -7.09 5.70 9.16
N MET A 66 -6.69 4.80 10.07
CA MET A 66 -7.53 4.42 11.19
C MET A 66 -7.55 5.50 12.27
N ASN A 67 -8.74 5.92 12.70
CA ASN A 67 -8.89 6.85 13.82
C ASN A 67 -8.91 6.13 15.17
N GLN A 68 -8.73 6.92 16.22
CA GLN A 68 -8.89 6.44 17.59
C GLN A 68 -10.30 5.85 17.79
N TYR A 69 -10.36 4.72 18.50
CA TYR A 69 -11.60 3.99 18.83
C TYR A 69 -12.35 3.33 17.66
N GLU A 70 -11.82 3.33 16.42
CA GLU A 70 -12.41 2.55 15.32
C GLU A 70 -12.30 1.04 15.57
N LYS A 71 -11.33 0.60 16.39
CA LYS A 71 -11.18 -0.78 16.84
C LYS A 71 -11.52 -0.89 18.35
N PRO A 72 -12.76 -1.31 18.72
CA PRO A 72 -13.28 -1.21 20.09
C PRO A 72 -12.43 -1.88 21.17
N PHE A 73 -11.83 -3.03 20.86
CA PHE A 73 -11.04 -3.82 21.81
C PHE A 73 -9.54 -3.54 21.75
N HIS A 74 -9.13 -2.63 20.86
CA HIS A 74 -7.73 -2.30 20.62
C HIS A 74 -7.60 -0.80 20.28
N PRO A 75 -7.94 0.09 21.22
CA PRO A 75 -7.89 1.53 21.02
C PRO A 75 -6.47 2.06 20.80
N GLU A 76 -5.43 1.26 21.10
CA GLU A 76 -4.03 1.57 20.86
C GLU A 76 -3.65 1.58 19.37
N ILE A 77 -4.44 0.94 18.51
CA ILE A 77 -4.16 0.88 17.08
C ILE A 77 -4.78 2.10 16.42
N TYR A 78 -4.00 3.15 16.24
CA TYR A 78 -4.40 4.33 15.46
C TYR A 78 -3.17 5.16 15.13
N SER A 79 -3.15 5.78 13.96
CA SER A 79 -2.04 6.64 13.51
C SER A 79 -2.13 8.06 14.07
N GLY A 80 -3.32 8.49 14.51
CA GLY A 80 -3.57 9.87 14.97
C GLY A 80 -3.34 10.92 13.88
N VAL A 81 -3.32 10.49 12.61
CA VAL A 81 -2.99 11.32 11.46
C VAL A 81 -4.06 12.38 11.21
N ARG A 82 -5.34 12.03 11.39
CA ARG A 82 -6.45 12.99 11.23
C ARG A 82 -6.42 14.11 12.26
N ASP A 83 -6.00 13.82 13.50
CA ASP A 83 -5.91 14.83 14.55
C ASP A 83 -4.86 15.90 14.20
N MET A 84 -3.75 15.48 13.58
CA MET A 84 -2.68 16.39 13.16
C MET A 84 -3.05 17.29 11.98
N LEU A 85 -4.17 17.03 11.29
CA LEU A 85 -4.67 17.90 10.22
C LEU A 85 -5.27 19.21 10.76
N PHE A 86 -5.52 19.30 12.06
CA PHE A 86 -6.02 20.50 12.74
C PHE A 86 -4.92 21.34 13.38
N GLU A 87 -3.71 20.79 13.49
CA GLU A 87 -2.53 21.49 14.00
C GLU A 87 -1.95 22.44 12.95
N PRO A 88 -1.26 23.52 13.36
CA PRO A 88 -0.60 24.43 12.41
C PRO A 88 0.46 23.67 11.58
N MET A 89 0.44 23.89 10.26
CA MET A 89 1.39 23.25 9.35
C MET A 89 2.81 23.76 9.58
N THR A 90 3.64 22.95 10.23
CA THR A 90 5.04 23.24 10.49
C THR A 90 5.92 22.05 10.10
N PRO A 91 7.23 22.25 9.84
CA PRO A 91 8.14 21.13 9.64
C PRO A 91 8.16 20.16 10.84
N LEU A 92 7.95 20.68 12.05
CA LEU A 92 7.87 19.88 13.27
C LEU A 92 6.66 18.94 13.27
N THR A 93 5.47 19.42 12.89
CA THR A 93 4.27 18.58 12.81
C THR A 93 4.42 17.48 11.76
N ALA A 94 5.07 17.76 10.63
CA ALA A 94 5.35 16.75 9.59
C ALA A 94 6.27 15.62 10.11
N VAL A 95 7.28 15.94 10.93
CA VAL A 95 8.16 14.95 11.55
C VAL A 95 7.41 14.10 12.58
N ILE A 96 6.60 14.73 13.45
CA ILE A 96 5.79 14.02 14.45
C ILE A 96 4.80 13.07 13.76
N LEU A 97 4.13 13.54 12.71
CA LEU A 97 3.21 12.76 11.89
C LEU A 97 3.90 11.53 11.29
N SER A 98 5.07 11.72 10.68
CA SER A 98 5.87 10.62 10.12
C SER A 98 6.23 9.58 11.18
N LYS A 99 6.64 10.04 12.38
CA LYS A 99 7.00 9.14 13.49
C LYS A 99 5.81 8.36 14.04
N LYS A 100 4.63 8.98 14.14
CA LYS A 100 3.40 8.28 14.55
C LYS A 100 3.04 7.17 13.56
N VAL A 101 3.09 7.45 12.27
CA VAL A 101 2.83 6.45 11.22
C VAL A 101 3.86 5.31 11.28
N GLU A 102 5.14 5.63 11.48
CA GLU A 102 6.21 4.65 11.66
C GLU A 102 5.89 3.69 12.79
N MET A 103 5.60 4.21 13.99
CA MET A 103 5.31 3.38 15.17
C MET A 103 4.11 2.45 14.97
N VAL A 104 3.06 2.89 14.28
CA VAL A 104 1.88 2.04 14.04
C VAL A 104 2.21 0.92 13.06
N ILE A 105 2.91 1.23 11.97
CA ILE A 105 3.24 0.22 10.96
C ILE A 105 4.21 -0.81 11.55
N GLU A 106 5.24 -0.38 12.28
CA GLU A 106 6.21 -1.30 12.91
C GLU A 106 5.56 -2.24 13.93
N ASN A 107 4.58 -1.75 14.70
CA ASN A 107 3.93 -2.55 15.74
C ASN A 107 2.83 -3.48 15.20
N PHE A 108 2.09 -3.07 14.16
CA PHE A 108 0.86 -3.74 13.74
C PHE A 108 0.93 -4.39 12.36
N GLU A 109 2.03 -4.22 11.62
CA GLU A 109 2.20 -4.85 10.30
C GLU A 109 3.58 -5.55 10.16
N PRO A 110 3.74 -6.77 10.71
CA PRO A 110 5.03 -7.48 10.74
C PRO A 110 5.52 -7.94 9.35
N ARG A 111 4.66 -7.88 8.31
CA ARG A 111 5.03 -8.24 6.94
C ARG A 111 5.78 -7.12 6.23
N VAL A 112 5.83 -5.92 6.81
CA VAL A 112 6.40 -4.72 6.22
C VAL A 112 7.75 -4.41 6.83
N ARG A 113 8.75 -4.19 5.98
CA ARG A 113 10.04 -3.62 6.36
C ARG A 113 10.11 -2.19 5.85
N LEU A 114 9.88 -1.23 6.74
CA LEU A 114 9.93 0.19 6.41
C LEU A 114 11.34 0.60 5.93
N THR A 115 11.37 1.37 4.84
CA THR A 115 12.59 2.04 4.35
C THR A 115 12.57 3.50 4.75
N GLY A 116 11.42 4.15 4.64
CA GLY A 116 11.24 5.54 5.03
C GLY A 116 9.79 5.99 4.95
N ILE A 117 9.48 7.05 5.70
CA ILE A 117 8.20 7.75 5.63
C ILE A 117 8.51 9.23 5.40
N ARG A 118 7.85 9.81 4.40
CA ARG A 118 8.00 11.20 4.02
C ARG A 118 6.65 11.90 4.07
N ALA A 119 6.50 12.86 4.97
CA ALA A 119 5.33 13.73 5.04
C ALA A 119 5.66 15.10 4.46
N ILE A 120 4.99 15.47 3.36
CA ILE A 120 5.15 16.76 2.69
C ILE A 120 3.88 17.59 2.94
N PRO A 121 3.99 18.76 3.58
CA PRO A 121 2.86 19.66 3.74
C PRO A 121 2.57 20.40 2.42
N ASP A 122 1.30 20.44 2.02
CA ASP A 122 0.73 21.29 0.98
C ASP A 122 -0.01 22.46 1.65
N LEU A 123 0.66 23.61 1.72
CA LEU A 123 0.18 24.80 2.42
C LEU A 123 -1.06 25.41 1.76
N ASP A 124 -1.17 25.30 0.43
CA ASP A 124 -2.27 25.90 -0.33
C ASP A 124 -3.57 25.13 -0.11
N ARG A 125 -3.45 23.79 -0.03
CA ARG A 125 -4.60 22.89 0.17
C ARG A 125 -4.84 22.53 1.64
N ASN A 126 -3.97 22.98 2.56
CA ASN A 126 -3.95 22.55 3.95
C ASN A 126 -4.03 21.02 4.06
N ALA A 127 -3.19 20.34 3.27
CA ALA A 127 -3.18 18.89 3.13
C ALA A 127 -1.78 18.32 3.37
N TYR A 128 -1.69 17.09 3.88
CA TYR A 128 -0.41 16.39 3.96
C TYR A 128 -0.38 15.27 2.93
N SER A 129 0.70 15.22 2.15
CA SER A 129 1.02 14.07 1.32
C SER A 129 2.00 13.18 2.07
N ILE A 130 1.55 12.00 2.50
CA ILE A 130 2.40 11.01 3.15
C ILE A 130 2.76 9.96 2.12
N THR A 131 4.06 9.80 1.87
CA THR A 131 4.61 8.67 1.11
C THR A 131 5.27 7.70 2.08
N VAL A 132 4.84 6.44 2.05
CA VAL A 132 5.42 5.33 2.80
C VAL A 132 6.15 4.42 1.81
N GLU A 133 7.44 4.21 2.04
CA GLU A 133 8.32 3.38 1.22
C GLU A 133 8.73 2.14 2.03
N PHE A 134 8.44 0.95 1.51
CA PHE A 134 8.69 -0.30 2.23
C PHE A 134 8.94 -1.52 1.34
N TYR A 135 9.50 -2.56 1.95
CA TYR A 135 9.64 -3.90 1.36
C TYR A 135 8.67 -4.87 2.03
N VAL A 136 8.13 -5.81 1.26
CA VAL A 136 7.33 -6.92 1.80
C VAL A 136 8.23 -8.10 2.12
N VAL A 137 8.14 -8.63 3.33
CA VAL A 137 8.90 -9.82 3.75
C VAL A 137 8.48 -11.02 2.89
N ASN A 138 9.45 -11.82 2.44
CA ASN A 138 9.28 -13.02 1.59
C ASN A 138 8.83 -12.78 0.14
N VAL A 139 8.81 -11.53 -0.34
CA VAL A 139 8.62 -11.20 -1.76
C VAL A 139 9.98 -10.77 -2.32
N PRO A 140 10.31 -11.01 -3.61
CA PRO A 140 11.51 -10.47 -4.25
C PRO A 140 11.62 -8.95 -3.98
N THR A 141 12.86 -8.48 -3.84
CA THR A 141 13.25 -7.13 -3.36
C THR A 141 12.76 -5.98 -4.24
N GLU A 142 11.46 -5.75 -4.21
CA GLU A 142 10.78 -4.66 -4.89
C GLU A 142 10.44 -3.59 -3.85
N LEU A 143 10.89 -2.36 -4.11
CA LEU A 143 10.50 -1.22 -3.31
C LEU A 143 9.06 -0.87 -3.64
N VAL A 144 8.20 -0.93 -2.63
CA VAL A 144 6.80 -0.57 -2.75
C VAL A 144 6.60 0.82 -2.18
N ASP A 145 5.99 1.69 -2.98
CA ASP A 145 5.52 3.00 -2.56
C ASP A 145 4.00 3.03 -2.35
N LEU A 146 3.59 3.71 -1.30
CA LEU A 146 2.20 4.03 -1.01
C LEU A 146 2.10 5.52 -0.68
N THR A 147 1.44 6.27 -1.54
CA THR A 147 1.12 7.68 -1.26
C THR A 147 -0.33 7.80 -0.79
N VAL A 148 -0.52 8.46 0.34
CA VAL A 148 -1.81 8.79 0.93
C VAL A 148 -1.90 10.30 1.06
N MET A 149 -2.91 10.89 0.42
CA MET A 149 -3.24 12.30 0.59
C MET A 149 -4.24 12.44 1.73
N LEU A 150 -3.96 13.38 2.62
CA LEU A 150 -4.79 13.67 3.77
C LEU A 150 -5.21 15.12 3.71
N GLU A 151 -6.50 15.34 3.58
CA GLU A 151 -7.10 16.66 3.48
C GLU A 151 -8.18 16.85 4.53
N ARG A 152 -8.37 18.09 4.94
CA ARG A 152 -9.50 18.47 5.79
C ARG A 152 -10.77 18.51 4.93
N LEU A 153 -11.76 17.71 5.31
CA LEU A 153 -13.13 17.87 4.79
C LEU A 153 -13.67 19.25 5.18
N ARG A 154 -14.20 19.98 4.19
CA ARG A 154 -14.86 21.27 4.37
C ARG A 154 -16.36 21.10 4.52
#